data_AF-A0A412YNY5-F1
#
_entry.id   AF-A0A412YNY5-F1
#
_cell.length_a   1.000
_cell.length_b   1.000
_cell.length_c   1.000
_cell.angle_alpha   90.00
_cell.angle_beta   90.00
_cell.angle_gamma   90.00
#
_symmetry.space_group_name_H-M   'P 1'
#
loop_
_entity.id
_entity.type
_entity.pdbx_description
1 polymer ?
#
loop_
_entity_poly.entity_id
_entity_poly.type
_entity_poly.pdbx_seq_one_letter_code
_entity_poly.pdbx_strand_id
1 'polypeptide(L)'
;MRKIIFLLFVGFLFACNRQAEDILHSGERLSNKEIYLDSVVVDASYTSGWGNFYLVDSIITFADTYYSKFYDYKANSGDSIAEYFRKGNGPGELNEFMFAYPVRNKKEQCLIVDNSIMLHSFKRWDHELFHHGKVDFGWDGICKDYESPRVYNMIYLTDYGVDFYYLNDSILIFPVNLVDRFVSEKQIGSDRYDKLHIFGELNVNTMMVERVTGKMPEIYHEKPIPHFESFRFAMKGDTVYVNHYVDSLIYVYLYPDKLIYTMGFEGRNINRNYTQTTELDEGKTFMKDYKTVGSSAGLDYVPETNMLIRTYVKERITRKTGIQFYQNSNMLADVDMPDYFMFLGYNNGWYYGVRKLPLETENDIRFVFYKFRIE
;
A
#
# COMPACT_ATOMS: atom_id res chain seq x y z
N MET A 1 -78.33 2.20 -3.63
CA MET A 1 -77.01 2.57 -3.09
C MET A 1 -75.94 1.83 -3.88
N ARG A 2 -75.29 2.52 -4.83
CA ARG A 2 -74.28 1.95 -5.73
C ARG A 2 -72.91 1.97 -5.05
N LYS A 3 -72.24 0.82 -5.04
CA LYS A 3 -70.90 0.60 -4.49
C LYS A 3 -69.86 1.36 -5.32
N ILE A 4 -69.06 2.20 -4.68
CA ILE A 4 -67.82 2.76 -5.23
C ILE A 4 -66.70 1.81 -4.84
N ILE A 5 -66.05 1.21 -5.83
CA ILE A 5 -64.85 0.38 -5.68
C ILE A 5 -63.67 1.35 -5.63
N PHE A 6 -62.97 1.40 -4.49
CA PHE A 6 -61.70 2.11 -4.36
C PHE A 6 -60.60 1.15 -4.81
N LEU A 7 -60.03 1.42 -5.98
CA LEU A 7 -58.86 0.73 -6.52
C LEU A 7 -57.61 1.31 -5.84
N LEU A 8 -57.04 0.57 -4.89
CA LEU A 8 -55.76 0.90 -4.27
C LEU A 8 -54.64 0.48 -5.22
N PHE A 9 -54.06 1.47 -5.90
CA PHE A 9 -52.87 1.32 -6.74
C PHE A 9 -51.66 1.08 -5.82
N VAL A 10 -51.32 -0.19 -5.57
CA VAL A 10 -50.04 -0.55 -4.96
C VAL A 10 -49.00 -0.51 -6.07
N GLY A 11 -48.36 0.65 -6.23
CA GLY A 11 -47.17 0.78 -7.03
C GLY A 11 -46.05 -0.03 -6.41
N PHE A 12 -45.70 -1.16 -7.03
CA PHE A 12 -44.44 -1.84 -6.80
C PHE A 12 -43.32 -0.91 -7.26
N LEU A 13 -42.73 -0.17 -6.32
CA LEU A 13 -41.41 0.39 -6.48
C LEU A 13 -40.44 -0.80 -6.49
N PHE A 14 -40.05 -1.24 -7.69
CA PHE A 14 -38.80 -1.97 -7.88
C PHE A 14 -37.65 -1.00 -7.58
N ALA A 15 -37.37 -0.79 -6.30
CA ALA A 15 -36.03 -0.39 -5.89
C ALA A 15 -35.13 -1.59 -6.20
N CYS A 16 -34.11 -1.39 -7.03
CA CYS A 16 -32.96 -2.28 -7.08
C CYS A 16 -32.35 -2.27 -5.66
N ASN A 17 -32.79 -3.19 -4.81
CA ASN A 17 -32.06 -3.50 -3.59
C ASN A 17 -30.75 -4.11 -4.08
N ARG A 18 -29.66 -3.33 -4.01
CA ARG A 18 -28.31 -3.90 -3.88
C ARG A 18 -28.36 -4.75 -2.62
N GLN A 19 -28.69 -6.02 -2.80
CA GLN A 19 -28.54 -7.00 -1.76
C GLN A 19 -27.03 -7.14 -1.63
N ALA A 20 -26.43 -6.42 -0.67
CA ALA A 20 -25.09 -6.71 -0.25
C ALA A 20 -25.07 -8.22 0.01
N GLU A 21 -24.29 -8.97 -0.76
CA GLU A 21 -24.01 -10.34 -0.38
C GLU A 21 -23.53 -10.28 1.07
N ASP A 22 -24.09 -11.09 1.95
CA ASP A 22 -23.65 -11.18 3.35
C ASP A 22 -22.20 -11.73 3.34
N ILE A 23 -21.24 -10.86 3.07
CA ILE A 23 -19.83 -11.19 3.03
C ILE A 23 -19.45 -11.55 4.46
N LEU A 24 -19.06 -12.82 4.65
CA LEU A 24 -18.66 -13.33 5.95
C LEU A 24 -17.53 -12.47 6.54
N HIS A 25 -17.69 -12.04 7.78
CA HIS A 25 -16.59 -11.50 8.57
C HIS A 25 -15.93 -12.65 9.36
N SER A 26 -14.61 -12.77 9.26
CA SER A 26 -13.82 -13.85 9.85
C SER A 26 -12.88 -13.34 10.93
N GLY A 27 -12.83 -14.08 12.03
CA GLY A 27 -11.90 -13.87 13.13
C GLY A 27 -12.51 -13.12 14.33
N GLU A 28 -11.80 -13.20 15.45
CA GLU A 28 -12.16 -12.57 16.72
C GLU A 28 -11.01 -11.72 17.26
N ARG A 29 -11.33 -10.80 18.17
CA ARG A 29 -10.34 -9.97 18.88
C ARG A 29 -9.90 -10.69 20.16
N LEU A 30 -8.77 -11.40 20.07
CA LEU A 30 -8.21 -12.14 21.21
C LEU A 30 -7.35 -11.25 22.12
N SER A 31 -6.56 -10.33 21.53
CA SER A 31 -5.72 -9.35 22.27
C SER A 31 -4.92 -9.96 23.42
N ASN A 32 -4.30 -11.12 23.19
CA ASN A 32 -3.65 -11.96 24.20
C ASN A 32 -2.13 -12.01 24.06
N LYS A 33 -1.55 -11.05 23.33
CA LYS A 33 -0.12 -10.95 23.05
C LYS A 33 0.43 -9.58 23.40
N GLU A 34 1.65 -9.55 23.89
CA GLU A 34 2.39 -8.31 24.18
C GLU A 34 3.53 -8.10 23.17
N ILE A 35 4.01 -6.86 23.05
CA ILE A 35 5.14 -6.51 22.18
C ILE A 35 6.29 -5.98 23.02
N TYR A 36 7.48 -6.56 22.81
CA TYR A 36 8.74 -6.10 23.40
C TYR A 36 9.56 -5.41 22.33
N LEU A 37 9.72 -4.09 22.45
CA LEU A 37 10.34 -3.22 21.47
C LEU A 37 11.70 -2.72 21.96
N ASP A 38 12.70 -2.77 21.09
CA ASP A 38 14.02 -2.17 21.26
C ASP A 38 14.36 -1.33 20.01
N SER A 39 15.34 -0.44 20.12
CA SER A 39 15.73 0.46 19.04
C SER A 39 17.22 0.75 19.00
N VAL A 40 17.72 1.06 17.81
CA VAL A 40 19.08 1.59 17.60
C VAL A 40 19.01 2.86 16.76
N VAL A 41 19.86 3.83 17.11
CA VAL A 41 19.99 5.10 16.37
C VAL A 41 21.24 5.02 15.50
N VAL A 42 21.09 5.41 14.24
CA VAL A 42 22.14 5.28 13.20
C VAL A 42 22.47 6.66 12.66
N ASP A 43 23.75 6.99 12.60
CA ASP A 43 24.22 8.19 11.91
C ASP A 43 24.01 8.04 10.40
N ALA A 44 23.29 8.99 9.83
CA ALA A 44 22.90 9.05 8.43
C ALA A 44 23.21 10.42 7.81
N SER A 45 24.13 11.18 8.41
CA SER A 45 24.50 12.54 7.98
C SER A 45 25.14 12.61 6.58
N TYR A 46 25.50 11.46 5.99
CA TYR A 46 26.01 11.30 4.62
C TYR A 46 24.93 10.91 3.61
N THR A 47 23.66 10.87 4.02
CA THR A 47 22.50 10.63 3.17
C THR A 47 21.71 11.93 2.97
N SER A 48 20.80 11.96 2.01
CA SER A 48 19.88 13.09 1.85
C SER A 48 18.76 13.09 2.89
N GLY A 49 18.50 11.94 3.55
CA GLY A 49 17.32 11.71 4.36
C GLY A 49 16.02 11.53 3.57
N TRP A 50 16.05 11.69 2.23
CA TRP A 50 14.91 11.53 1.33
C TRP A 50 15.00 10.21 0.58
N GLY A 51 14.04 9.33 0.85
CA GLY A 51 14.04 8.01 0.24
C GLY A 51 13.10 7.04 0.94
N ASN A 52 13.33 5.75 0.73
CA ASN A 52 12.53 4.71 1.34
C ASN A 52 13.39 3.58 1.93
N PHE A 53 12.82 2.90 2.93
CA PHE A 53 13.47 1.76 3.57
C PHE A 53 12.82 0.44 3.15
N TYR A 54 13.62 -0.62 3.16
CA TYR A 54 13.14 -2.00 3.09
C TYR A 54 14.11 -2.94 3.80
N LEU A 55 13.63 -4.15 4.14
CA LEU A 55 14.42 -5.22 4.75
C LEU A 55 14.58 -6.37 3.77
N VAL A 56 15.82 -6.86 3.60
CA VAL A 56 16.11 -8.17 3.02
C VAL A 56 17.03 -8.89 4.00
N ASP A 57 16.61 -10.08 4.45
CA ASP A 57 17.28 -10.86 5.48
C ASP A 57 17.58 -10.02 6.74
N SER A 58 18.85 -9.87 7.12
CA SER A 58 19.29 -9.04 8.25
C SER A 58 19.76 -7.63 7.86
N ILE A 59 19.44 -7.17 6.64
CA ILE A 59 19.93 -5.90 6.10
C ILE A 59 18.77 -4.95 5.87
N ILE A 60 18.80 -3.82 6.56
CA ILE A 60 17.93 -2.68 6.28
C ILE A 60 18.63 -1.83 5.22
N THR A 61 17.96 -1.58 4.11
CA THR A 61 18.46 -0.70 3.04
C THR A 61 17.72 0.61 3.07
N PHE A 62 18.45 1.72 3.02
CA PHE A 62 17.90 3.03 2.67
C PHE A 62 18.17 3.31 1.20
N ALA A 63 17.12 3.38 0.39
CA ALA A 63 17.19 3.79 -1.00
C ALA A 63 17.00 5.30 -1.09
N ASP A 64 18.11 6.03 -1.20
CA ASP A 64 18.18 7.48 -1.27
C ASP A 64 17.83 7.95 -2.68
N THR A 65 16.66 8.57 -2.80
CA THR A 65 16.09 8.95 -4.10
C THR A 65 16.80 10.16 -4.70
N TYR A 66 17.35 11.03 -3.86
CA TYR A 66 18.03 12.26 -4.28
C TYR A 66 19.46 12.00 -4.75
N TYR A 67 20.22 11.23 -3.98
CA TYR A 67 21.59 10.82 -4.34
C TYR A 67 21.64 9.62 -5.29
N SER A 68 20.50 8.97 -5.52
CA SER A 68 20.37 7.78 -6.38
C SER A 68 21.30 6.66 -5.91
N LYS A 69 21.31 6.43 -4.59
CA LYS A 69 22.22 5.51 -3.90
C LYS A 69 21.46 4.60 -2.95
N PHE A 70 21.98 3.40 -2.75
CA PHE A 70 21.50 2.50 -1.70
C PHE A 70 22.53 2.42 -0.58
N TYR A 71 22.07 2.52 0.66
CA TYR A 71 22.88 2.38 1.87
C TYR A 71 22.40 1.18 2.68
N ASP A 72 23.29 0.21 2.89
CA ASP A 72 22.99 -1.01 3.64
C ASP A 72 23.45 -0.92 5.07
N TYR A 73 22.58 -1.37 5.97
CA TYR A 73 22.84 -1.41 7.40
C TYR A 73 22.50 -2.76 8.00
N LYS A 74 23.28 -3.22 8.98
CA LYS A 74 22.88 -4.37 9.81
C LYS A 74 21.64 -3.99 10.61
N ALA A 75 20.55 -4.74 10.44
CA ALA A 75 19.28 -4.42 11.08
C ALA A 75 19.35 -4.36 12.62
N ASN A 76 20.23 -5.16 13.24
CA ASN A 76 20.37 -5.26 14.69
C ASN A 76 21.24 -4.17 15.34
N SER A 77 22.32 -3.75 14.66
CA SER A 77 23.32 -2.83 15.22
C SER A 77 23.32 -1.46 14.55
N GLY A 78 22.75 -1.33 13.36
CA GLY A 78 22.83 -0.11 12.57
C GLY A 78 24.18 0.10 11.89
N ASP A 79 25.12 -0.85 11.99
CA ASP A 79 26.43 -0.72 11.33
C ASP A 79 26.26 -0.64 9.81
N SER A 80 26.91 0.33 9.17
CA SER A 80 27.00 0.40 7.72
C SER A 80 27.73 -0.83 7.16
N ILE A 81 27.20 -1.37 6.07
CA ILE A 81 27.73 -2.56 5.39
C ILE A 81 28.28 -2.19 4.02
N ALA A 82 27.47 -1.54 3.20
CA ALA A 82 27.76 -1.29 1.80
C ALA A 82 27.00 -0.07 1.26
N GLU A 83 27.56 0.52 0.22
CA GLU A 83 26.88 1.50 -0.63
C GLU A 83 26.81 0.97 -2.05
N TYR A 84 25.69 1.21 -2.73
CA TYR A 84 25.52 0.87 -4.14
C TYR A 84 25.14 2.09 -4.94
N PHE A 85 25.55 2.03 -6.20
CA PHE A 85 25.25 2.99 -7.25
C PHE A 85 25.83 4.39 -7.03
N ARG A 86 25.68 5.18 -8.08
CA ARG A 86 25.94 6.62 -8.12
C ARG A 86 24.93 7.24 -9.06
N LYS A 87 24.76 8.55 -8.96
CA LYS A 87 23.89 9.28 -9.87
C LYS A 87 24.48 9.33 -11.28
N GLY A 88 23.72 8.91 -12.29
CA GLY A 88 24.13 8.99 -13.70
C GLY A 88 23.47 7.95 -14.60
N ASN A 89 24.07 7.73 -15.76
CA ASN A 89 23.56 6.85 -16.84
C ASN A 89 24.57 5.77 -17.28
N GLY A 90 25.72 5.69 -16.63
CA GLY A 90 26.73 4.67 -16.88
C GLY A 90 26.41 3.32 -16.24
N PRO A 91 27.26 2.30 -16.46
CA PRO A 91 27.11 1.00 -15.81
C PRO A 91 27.11 1.13 -14.29
N GLY A 92 26.05 0.63 -13.63
CA GLY A 92 25.90 0.73 -12.18
C GLY A 92 25.53 2.12 -11.67
N GLU A 93 25.02 3.00 -12.54
CA GLU A 93 24.49 4.31 -12.17
C GLU A 93 22.96 4.34 -12.31
N LEU A 94 22.31 5.17 -11.49
CA LEU A 94 20.88 5.40 -11.51
C LEU A 94 20.60 6.90 -11.62
N ASN A 95 19.53 7.27 -12.31
CA ASN A 95 18.97 8.61 -12.18
C ASN A 95 18.13 8.71 -10.90
N GLU A 96 17.65 9.92 -10.60
CA GLU A 96 16.67 10.11 -9.52
C GLU A 96 15.46 9.20 -9.74
N PHE A 97 15.08 8.49 -8.68
CA PHE A 97 13.99 7.55 -8.71
C PHE A 97 12.93 7.86 -7.67
N MET A 98 11.72 7.36 -7.88
CA MET A 98 10.60 7.61 -6.98
C MET A 98 10.72 6.75 -5.72
N PHE A 99 11.02 5.47 -5.92
CA PHE A 99 11.19 4.50 -4.84
C PHE A 99 11.88 3.23 -5.34
N ALA A 100 12.35 2.41 -4.39
CA ALA A 100 12.87 1.08 -4.67
C ALA A 100 12.44 0.05 -3.60
N TYR A 101 11.84 -1.06 -4.01
CA TYR A 101 11.33 -2.08 -3.08
C TYR A 101 11.69 -3.50 -3.55
N PRO A 102 11.92 -4.45 -2.62
CA PRO A 102 12.11 -5.84 -2.98
C PRO A 102 10.82 -6.44 -3.54
N VAL A 103 10.96 -7.36 -4.49
CA VAL A 103 9.82 -8.18 -4.92
C VAL A 103 9.50 -9.16 -3.80
N ARG A 104 8.27 -9.12 -3.29
CA ARG A 104 7.90 -9.78 -2.03
C ARG A 104 8.09 -11.29 -2.07
N ASN A 105 7.87 -11.92 -3.22
CA ASN A 105 8.08 -13.35 -3.47
C ASN A 105 9.36 -13.69 -4.24
N LYS A 106 10.26 -12.73 -4.46
CA LYS A 106 11.63 -12.88 -5.01
C LYS A 106 12.56 -11.86 -4.34
N LYS A 107 12.82 -12.03 -3.04
CA LYS A 107 13.45 -11.00 -2.16
C LYS A 107 14.86 -10.59 -2.61
N GLU A 108 15.55 -11.45 -3.36
CA GLU A 108 16.86 -11.18 -3.98
C GLU A 108 16.83 -10.12 -5.09
N GLN A 109 15.63 -9.83 -5.62
CA GLN A 109 15.40 -8.85 -6.67
C GLN A 109 14.71 -7.61 -6.09
N CYS A 110 15.37 -6.46 -6.22
CA CYS A 110 14.78 -5.16 -5.93
C CYS A 110 14.34 -4.49 -7.22
N LEU A 111 13.12 -3.94 -7.24
CA LEU A 111 12.63 -3.11 -8.33
C LEU A 111 12.79 -1.64 -7.96
N ILE A 112 13.29 -0.87 -8.92
CA ILE A 112 13.49 0.58 -8.81
C ILE A 112 12.64 1.21 -9.90
N VAL A 113 11.83 2.19 -9.53
CA VAL A 113 10.98 2.91 -10.48
C VAL A 113 11.41 4.37 -10.50
N ASP A 114 11.88 4.83 -11.65
CA ASP A 114 12.36 6.20 -11.78
C ASP A 114 11.23 7.24 -11.94
N ASN A 115 11.57 8.53 -11.90
CA ASN A 115 10.59 9.62 -12.05
C ASN A 115 9.86 9.64 -13.42
N SER A 116 10.39 8.91 -14.41
CA SER A 116 9.80 8.73 -15.73
C SER A 116 9.15 7.36 -15.91
N ILE A 117 8.85 6.66 -14.80
CA ILE A 117 8.31 5.29 -14.73
C ILE A 117 9.13 4.26 -15.51
N MET A 118 10.44 4.50 -15.67
CA MET A 118 11.37 3.46 -16.11
C MET A 118 11.55 2.46 -14.98
N LEU A 119 11.46 1.18 -15.33
CA LEU A 119 11.71 0.09 -14.42
C LEU A 119 13.17 -0.37 -14.53
N HIS A 120 13.80 -0.49 -13.38
CA HIS A 120 15.09 -1.16 -13.23
C HIS A 120 14.96 -2.29 -12.23
N SER A 121 15.83 -3.29 -12.32
CA SER A 121 15.95 -4.28 -11.26
C SER A 121 17.39 -4.43 -10.80
N PHE A 122 17.57 -4.51 -9.49
CA PHE A 122 18.84 -4.80 -8.86
C PHE A 122 18.82 -6.22 -8.28
N LYS A 123 19.68 -7.09 -8.81
CA LYS A 123 19.97 -8.40 -8.23
C LYS A 123 21.05 -8.23 -7.19
N ARG A 124 20.63 -8.29 -5.94
CA ARG A 124 21.47 -7.84 -4.83
C ARG A 124 22.70 -8.70 -4.61
N TRP A 125 22.57 -10.02 -4.73
CA TRP A 125 23.65 -10.98 -4.46
C TRP A 125 24.69 -11.03 -5.58
N ASP A 126 24.26 -10.71 -6.80
CA ASP A 126 25.12 -10.66 -7.97
C ASP A 126 25.72 -9.25 -8.19
N HIS A 127 25.21 -8.25 -7.45
CA HIS A 127 25.55 -6.84 -7.61
C HIS A 127 25.26 -6.31 -9.04
N GLU A 128 24.23 -6.86 -9.68
CA GLU A 128 23.88 -6.56 -11.07
C GLU A 128 22.65 -5.65 -11.16
N LEU A 129 22.82 -4.52 -11.86
CA LEU A 129 21.75 -3.59 -12.20
C LEU A 129 21.30 -3.81 -13.65
N PHE A 130 20.00 -4.02 -13.82
CA PHE A 130 19.35 -4.17 -15.12
C PHE A 130 18.44 -2.99 -15.38
N HIS A 131 18.60 -2.38 -16.55
CA HIS A 131 17.70 -1.34 -17.06
C HIS A 131 16.72 -2.01 -18.01
N HIS A 132 15.43 -2.01 -17.67
CA HIS A 132 14.41 -2.66 -18.49
C HIS A 132 13.89 -1.67 -19.54
N GLY A 133 12.96 -0.82 -19.12
CA GLY A 133 12.31 0.14 -20.01
C GLY A 133 11.18 0.86 -19.30
N LYS A 134 10.47 1.70 -20.06
CA LYS A 134 9.34 2.46 -19.55
C LYS A 134 8.13 1.53 -19.40
N VAL A 135 7.47 1.55 -18.25
CA VAL A 135 6.19 0.86 -18.08
C VAL A 135 5.15 1.50 -19.02
N ASP A 136 4.56 0.68 -19.89
CA ASP A 136 3.63 1.10 -20.94
C ASP A 136 2.20 0.69 -20.60
N PHE A 137 1.37 1.68 -20.30
CA PHE A 137 -0.07 1.53 -20.08
C PHE A 137 -0.89 1.78 -21.37
N GLY A 138 -0.25 2.14 -22.48
CA GLY A 138 -0.91 2.50 -23.73
C GLY A 138 -1.60 3.86 -23.71
N TRP A 139 -1.09 4.81 -22.90
CA TRP A 139 -1.70 6.14 -22.78
C TRP A 139 -1.84 6.84 -24.12
N ASP A 140 -3.08 7.09 -24.52
CA ASP A 140 -3.42 7.84 -25.72
C ASP A 140 -4.80 8.47 -25.52
N GLY A 141 -4.87 9.80 -25.46
CA GLY A 141 -6.13 10.54 -25.36
C GLY A 141 -7.04 10.16 -24.19
N ILE A 142 -8.32 10.45 -24.35
CA ILE A 142 -9.40 10.14 -23.39
C ILE A 142 -9.88 8.71 -23.66
N CYS A 143 -10.00 7.91 -22.61
CA CYS A 143 -10.54 6.56 -22.61
C CYS A 143 -11.51 6.42 -21.43
N LYS A 144 -12.76 6.05 -21.70
CA LYS A 144 -13.80 5.83 -20.66
C LYS A 144 -14.02 4.35 -20.33
N ASP A 145 -13.13 3.51 -20.84
CA ASP A 145 -13.12 2.08 -20.55
C ASP A 145 -12.23 1.82 -19.34
N TYR A 146 -12.88 1.52 -18.21
CA TYR A 146 -12.23 1.24 -16.94
C TYR A 146 -11.54 -0.11 -16.91
N GLU A 147 -11.82 -1.01 -17.86
CA GLU A 147 -11.10 -2.28 -18.03
C GLU A 147 -9.78 -2.07 -18.78
N SER A 148 -9.58 -0.88 -19.37
CA SER A 148 -8.37 -0.57 -20.13
C SER A 148 -7.24 -0.09 -19.22
N PRO A 149 -6.03 -0.68 -19.29
CA PRO A 149 -4.84 -0.16 -18.60
C PRO A 149 -4.57 1.33 -18.88
N ARG A 150 -5.04 1.85 -20.02
CA ARG A 150 -4.86 3.22 -20.50
C ARG A 150 -5.43 4.29 -19.56
N VAL A 151 -6.35 3.93 -18.66
CA VAL A 151 -6.92 4.91 -17.71
C VAL A 151 -6.21 4.90 -16.36
N TYR A 152 -5.18 4.07 -16.18
CA TYR A 152 -4.47 3.88 -14.92
C TYR A 152 -3.01 4.34 -14.99
N ASN A 153 -2.38 4.39 -13.82
CA ASN A 153 -0.95 4.56 -13.66
C ASN A 153 -0.47 3.91 -12.36
N MET A 154 0.84 3.70 -12.24
CA MET A 154 1.47 3.33 -10.97
C MET A 154 1.13 4.35 -9.89
N ILE A 155 0.96 3.90 -8.65
CA ILE A 155 0.75 4.81 -7.52
C ILE A 155 2.04 5.62 -7.26
N TYR A 156 1.95 6.94 -7.45
CA TYR A 156 3.05 7.89 -7.22
C TYR A 156 3.21 8.29 -5.75
N LEU A 157 2.10 8.40 -5.01
CA LEU A 157 2.07 8.86 -3.63
C LEU A 157 1.83 7.67 -2.70
N THR A 158 2.92 7.13 -2.15
CA THR A 158 2.80 6.15 -1.08
C THR A 158 3.47 6.67 0.18
N ASP A 159 2.66 6.97 1.19
CA ASP A 159 3.21 7.34 2.49
C ASP A 159 3.98 6.20 3.14
N TYR A 160 3.83 4.95 2.70
CA TYR A 160 4.41 3.79 3.38
C TYR A 160 4.92 2.73 2.39
N GLY A 161 5.06 3.08 1.10
CA GLY A 161 5.68 2.26 0.07
C GLY A 161 4.76 1.59 -0.96
N VAL A 162 5.36 0.78 -1.82
CA VAL A 162 4.71 0.01 -2.89
C VAL A 162 5.09 -1.45 -2.74
N ASP A 163 4.15 -2.36 -3.00
CA ASP A 163 4.40 -3.79 -2.99
C ASP A 163 4.37 -4.36 -4.41
N PHE A 164 5.28 -5.29 -4.67
CA PHE A 164 5.45 -5.95 -5.97
C PHE A 164 5.47 -7.47 -5.77
N TYR A 165 4.75 -8.20 -6.62
CA TYR A 165 4.77 -9.66 -6.64
C TYR A 165 4.87 -10.16 -8.08
N TYR A 166 5.60 -11.25 -8.30
CA TYR A 166 5.50 -12.00 -9.55
C TYR A 166 4.32 -12.98 -9.46
N LEU A 167 3.40 -12.94 -10.42
CA LEU A 167 2.36 -13.97 -10.57
C LEU A 167 2.92 -15.21 -11.28
N ASN A 168 3.89 -15.00 -12.15
CA ASN A 168 4.67 -16.03 -12.83
C ASN A 168 6.03 -15.43 -13.25
N ASP A 169 6.77 -16.11 -14.13
CA ASP A 169 8.12 -15.66 -14.52
C ASP A 169 8.16 -14.33 -15.28
N SER A 170 7.07 -13.90 -15.91
CA SER A 170 7.02 -12.67 -16.71
C SER A 170 6.02 -11.63 -16.23
N ILE A 171 5.02 -12.00 -15.44
CA ILE A 171 3.96 -11.08 -15.01
C ILE A 171 4.20 -10.59 -13.59
N LEU A 172 4.36 -9.28 -13.46
CA LEU A 172 4.47 -8.54 -12.21
C LEU A 172 3.13 -7.88 -11.88
N ILE A 173 2.61 -8.09 -10.68
CA ILE A 173 1.45 -7.36 -10.15
C ILE A 173 1.92 -6.24 -9.21
N PHE A 174 1.28 -5.08 -9.36
CA PHE A 174 1.58 -3.87 -8.58
C PHE A 174 0.33 -3.00 -8.46
N PRO A 175 0.28 -2.07 -7.48
CA PRO A 175 -0.90 -1.24 -7.27
C PRO A 175 -0.97 -0.10 -8.30
N VAL A 176 -2.20 0.20 -8.76
CA VAL A 176 -2.49 1.28 -9.70
C VAL A 176 -3.55 2.22 -9.16
N ASN A 177 -3.53 3.46 -9.65
CA ASN A 177 -4.61 4.43 -9.46
C ASN A 177 -5.20 4.84 -10.81
N LEU A 178 -6.49 5.18 -10.81
CA LEU A 178 -7.11 5.84 -11.94
C LEU A 178 -6.46 7.21 -12.18
N VAL A 179 -6.31 7.58 -13.44
CA VAL A 179 -5.87 8.89 -13.88
C VAL A 179 -7.09 9.64 -14.41
N ASP A 180 -7.71 10.48 -13.57
CA ASP A 180 -9.01 11.10 -13.86
C ASP A 180 -9.09 11.86 -15.18
N ARG A 181 -7.97 12.48 -15.60
CA ARG A 181 -7.88 13.17 -16.90
C ARG A 181 -8.17 12.26 -18.10
N PHE A 182 -7.94 10.95 -17.99
CA PHE A 182 -8.19 10.00 -19.08
C PHE A 182 -9.66 9.59 -19.16
N VAL A 183 -10.40 9.56 -18.05
CA VAL A 183 -11.85 9.28 -18.06
C VAL A 183 -12.72 10.53 -18.26
N SER A 184 -12.13 11.73 -18.20
CA SER A 184 -12.81 13.03 -18.37
C SER A 184 -13.97 13.26 -17.39
N GLU A 185 -13.83 12.72 -16.19
CA GLU A 185 -14.81 12.92 -15.11
C GLU A 185 -14.52 14.24 -14.40
N LYS A 186 -15.54 15.08 -14.24
CA LYS A 186 -15.47 16.30 -13.40
C LYS A 186 -16.00 16.05 -11.99
N GLN A 187 -16.78 14.99 -11.82
CA GLN A 187 -17.35 14.50 -10.57
C GLN A 187 -17.40 12.98 -10.64
N ILE A 188 -17.19 12.32 -9.50
CA ILE A 188 -17.30 10.87 -9.38
C ILE A 188 -18.77 10.46 -9.54
N GLY A 189 -19.03 9.62 -10.55
CA GLY A 189 -20.30 8.91 -10.68
C GLY A 189 -20.43 7.83 -9.61
N SER A 190 -21.67 7.51 -9.21
CA SER A 190 -21.95 6.49 -8.20
C SER A 190 -21.47 5.08 -8.58
N ASP A 191 -21.26 4.85 -9.88
CA ASP A 191 -20.84 3.57 -10.48
C ASP A 191 -19.32 3.46 -10.71
N ARG A 192 -18.54 4.51 -10.40
CA ARG A 192 -17.07 4.49 -10.56
C ARG A 192 -16.45 3.32 -9.80
N TYR A 193 -16.80 3.17 -8.52
CA TYR A 193 -16.21 2.15 -7.66
C TYR A 193 -16.59 0.72 -8.07
N ASP A 194 -17.64 0.53 -8.87
CA ASP A 194 -17.99 -0.79 -9.44
C ASP A 194 -17.04 -1.20 -10.56
N LYS A 195 -16.42 -0.21 -11.21
CA LYS A 195 -15.60 -0.35 -12.40
C LYS A 195 -14.11 -0.21 -12.12
N LEU A 196 -13.75 0.38 -10.99
CA LEU A 196 -12.35 0.66 -10.64
C LEU A 196 -11.58 -0.62 -10.36
N HIS A 197 -10.40 -0.69 -10.97
CA HIS A 197 -9.37 -1.67 -10.66
C HIS A 197 -8.26 -1.04 -9.82
N ILE A 198 -7.62 -1.90 -9.01
CA ILE A 198 -6.60 -1.49 -8.06
C ILE A 198 -5.23 -2.11 -8.37
N PHE A 199 -5.17 -3.12 -9.23
CA PHE A 199 -3.93 -3.77 -9.65
C PHE A 199 -3.67 -3.62 -11.15
N GLY A 200 -2.40 -3.45 -11.51
CA GLY A 200 -1.90 -3.61 -12.87
C GLY A 200 -1.06 -4.87 -12.98
N GLU A 201 -1.16 -5.55 -14.12
CA GLU A 201 -0.34 -6.71 -14.48
C GLU A 201 0.63 -6.35 -15.60
N LEU A 202 1.90 -6.17 -15.24
CA LEU A 202 2.98 -5.81 -16.14
C LEU A 202 3.70 -7.06 -16.66
N ASN A 203 3.78 -7.21 -17.97
CA ASN A 203 4.71 -8.14 -18.59
C ASN A 203 6.11 -7.52 -18.65
N VAL A 204 7.04 -8.02 -17.84
CA VAL A 204 8.39 -7.44 -17.71
C VAL A 204 9.27 -7.65 -18.95
N ASN A 205 8.88 -8.53 -19.88
CA ASN A 205 9.63 -8.74 -21.13
C ASN A 205 9.25 -7.71 -22.20
N THR A 206 8.01 -7.24 -22.20
CA THR A 206 7.50 -6.25 -23.17
C THR A 206 7.36 -4.86 -22.57
N MET A 207 7.41 -4.77 -21.23
CA MET A 207 7.09 -3.60 -20.44
C MET A 207 5.64 -3.09 -20.57
N MET A 208 4.75 -3.90 -21.15
CA MET A 208 3.33 -3.56 -21.28
C MET A 208 2.52 -3.99 -20.05
N VAL A 209 1.63 -3.11 -19.59
CA VAL A 209 0.56 -3.47 -18.66
C VAL A 209 -0.56 -4.12 -19.46
N GLU A 210 -0.69 -5.44 -19.34
CA GLU A 210 -1.58 -6.25 -20.18
C GLU A 210 -3.02 -6.25 -19.64
N ARG A 211 -3.18 -6.17 -18.32
CA ARG A 211 -4.48 -6.19 -17.63
C ARG A 211 -4.47 -5.30 -16.41
N VAL A 212 -5.68 -4.92 -16.01
CA VAL A 212 -5.97 -4.33 -14.70
C VAL A 212 -7.00 -5.18 -14.00
N THR A 213 -6.84 -5.37 -12.69
CA THR A 213 -7.68 -6.27 -11.88
C THR A 213 -7.89 -5.70 -10.48
N GLY A 214 -8.62 -6.44 -9.65
CA GLY A 214 -9.01 -6.03 -8.31
C GLY A 214 -10.25 -5.15 -8.33
N LYS A 215 -10.83 -4.95 -7.16
CA LYS A 215 -12.06 -4.18 -6.96
C LYS A 215 -11.96 -3.26 -5.76
N MET A 216 -12.66 -2.15 -5.81
CA MET A 216 -12.90 -1.30 -4.64
C MET A 216 -13.97 -1.91 -3.74
N PRO A 217 -13.88 -1.72 -2.41
CA PRO A 217 -14.86 -2.25 -1.47
C PRO A 217 -16.11 -1.37 -1.36
N GLU A 218 -17.21 -1.96 -0.86
CA GLU A 218 -18.53 -1.31 -0.76
C GLU A 218 -18.51 0.01 0.03
N ILE A 219 -17.60 0.19 0.99
CA ILE A 219 -17.50 1.43 1.79
C ILE A 219 -17.35 2.68 0.91
N TYR A 220 -16.67 2.59 -0.23
CA TYR A 220 -16.48 3.72 -1.14
C TYR A 220 -17.74 4.05 -1.94
N HIS A 221 -18.68 3.11 -2.05
CA HIS A 221 -20.00 3.36 -2.62
C HIS A 221 -20.91 4.09 -1.62
N GLU A 222 -20.87 3.67 -0.35
CA GLU A 222 -21.67 4.28 0.71
C GLU A 222 -21.17 5.68 1.09
N LYS A 223 -19.84 5.84 1.11
CA LYS A 223 -19.17 7.06 1.56
C LYS A 223 -17.99 7.41 0.64
N PRO A 224 -18.25 7.83 -0.61
CA PRO A 224 -17.21 8.17 -1.58
C PRO A 224 -16.24 9.25 -1.09
N ILE A 225 -14.96 9.02 -1.39
CA ILE A 225 -13.87 9.97 -1.13
C ILE A 225 -12.69 9.72 -2.12
N PRO A 226 -12.71 10.35 -3.30
CA PRO A 226 -11.68 10.18 -4.34
C PRO A 226 -10.24 10.25 -3.81
N HIS A 227 -10.01 11.19 -2.90
CA HIS A 227 -8.67 11.50 -2.41
C HIS A 227 -8.11 10.44 -1.45
N PHE A 228 -8.92 9.48 -1.01
CA PHE A 228 -8.50 8.37 -0.14
C PHE A 228 -8.67 7.00 -0.84
N GLU A 229 -8.60 6.96 -2.16
CA GLU A 229 -8.56 5.75 -3.01
C GLU A 229 -7.22 4.98 -2.93
N SER A 230 -6.50 5.03 -1.80
CA SER A 230 -5.25 4.28 -1.59
C SER A 230 -5.48 2.97 -0.82
N PHE A 231 -4.56 2.02 -0.95
CA PHE A 231 -4.64 0.73 -0.27
C PHE A 231 -3.25 0.08 -0.13
N ARG A 232 -3.13 -0.96 0.69
CA ARG A 232 -1.99 -1.90 0.68
C ARG A 232 -2.47 -3.32 0.47
N PHE A 233 -1.57 -4.16 -0.01
CA PHE A 233 -1.89 -5.57 -0.21
C PHE A 233 -0.72 -6.48 0.17
N ALA A 234 -1.07 -7.71 0.53
CA ALA A 234 -0.12 -8.79 0.73
C ALA A 234 -0.66 -10.06 0.06
N MET A 235 0.24 -10.93 -0.43
CA MET A 235 -0.17 -12.19 -1.07
C MET A 235 0.40 -13.41 -0.33
N LYS A 236 -0.40 -14.46 -0.26
CA LYS A 236 -0.01 -15.81 0.18
C LYS A 236 -0.54 -16.81 -0.83
N GLY A 237 0.31 -17.21 -1.79
CA GLY A 237 -0.15 -17.93 -2.97
C GLY A 237 -1.21 -17.11 -3.71
N ASP A 238 -2.33 -17.74 -4.06
CA ASP A 238 -3.45 -17.07 -4.73
C ASP A 238 -4.35 -16.25 -3.78
N THR A 239 -4.08 -16.25 -2.47
CA THR A 239 -4.82 -15.44 -1.51
C THR A 239 -4.25 -14.02 -1.47
N VAL A 240 -5.10 -13.02 -1.68
CA VAL A 240 -4.75 -11.60 -1.63
C VAL A 240 -5.47 -10.94 -0.45
N TYR A 241 -4.69 -10.33 0.42
CA TYR A 241 -5.20 -9.48 1.49
C TYR A 241 -5.10 -8.03 1.05
N VAL A 242 -6.17 -7.26 1.18
CA VAL A 242 -6.21 -5.85 0.81
C VAL A 242 -6.78 -5.04 1.96
N ASN A 243 -6.09 -3.98 2.40
CA ASN A 243 -6.66 -3.00 3.32
C ASN A 243 -6.72 -1.62 2.66
N HIS A 244 -7.87 -1.00 2.76
CA HIS A 244 -8.10 0.30 2.17
C HIS A 244 -7.79 1.42 3.15
N TYR A 245 -7.43 2.58 2.61
CA TYR A 245 -6.84 3.66 3.37
C TYR A 245 -7.75 4.16 4.49
N VAL A 246 -9.06 4.32 4.27
CA VAL A 246 -10.04 4.75 5.29
C VAL A 246 -10.96 3.64 5.80
N ASP A 247 -10.59 2.37 5.60
CA ASP A 247 -11.39 1.22 6.04
C ASP A 247 -10.74 0.48 7.22
N SER A 248 -11.58 0.00 8.12
CA SER A 248 -11.22 -0.85 9.26
C SER A 248 -11.04 -2.32 8.88
N LEU A 249 -11.64 -2.75 7.76
CA LEU A 249 -11.61 -4.12 7.30
C LEU A 249 -10.37 -4.42 6.43
N ILE A 250 -10.04 -5.71 6.38
CA ILE A 250 -9.11 -6.31 5.44
C ILE A 250 -9.94 -7.26 4.58
N TYR A 251 -9.93 -7.03 3.28
CA TYR A 251 -10.64 -7.83 2.30
C TYR A 251 -9.76 -8.97 1.83
N VAL A 252 -10.30 -10.19 1.85
CA VAL A 252 -9.55 -11.40 1.49
C VAL A 252 -10.13 -11.97 0.20
N TYR A 253 -9.35 -11.89 -0.86
CA TYR A 253 -9.71 -12.35 -2.19
C TYR A 253 -8.94 -13.64 -2.55
N LEU A 254 -9.58 -14.48 -3.35
CA LEU A 254 -8.86 -15.36 -4.26
C LEU A 254 -8.58 -14.54 -5.53
N TYR A 255 -7.31 -14.40 -5.88
CA TYR A 255 -6.86 -13.65 -7.05
C TYR A 255 -7.56 -14.18 -8.33
N PRO A 256 -7.99 -13.30 -9.25
CA PRO A 256 -7.86 -11.84 -9.21
C PRO A 256 -8.92 -11.11 -8.36
N ASP A 257 -10.19 -11.54 -8.39
CA ASP A 257 -11.30 -10.67 -7.96
C ASP A 257 -12.35 -11.34 -7.08
N LYS A 258 -12.15 -12.60 -6.69
CA LYS A 258 -13.17 -13.33 -5.95
C LYS A 258 -13.05 -13.06 -4.46
N LEU A 259 -13.90 -12.16 -3.94
CA LEU A 259 -14.00 -11.90 -2.50
C LEU A 259 -14.45 -13.18 -1.78
N ILE A 260 -13.69 -13.63 -0.79
CA ILE A 260 -13.99 -14.83 -0.01
C ILE A 260 -14.61 -14.44 1.33
N TYR A 261 -14.00 -13.47 2.03
CA TYR A 261 -14.47 -12.96 3.32
C TYR A 261 -13.79 -11.62 3.63
N THR A 262 -14.27 -10.94 4.67
CA THR A 262 -13.54 -9.83 5.32
C THR A 262 -13.00 -10.24 6.68
N MET A 263 -11.92 -9.61 7.13
CA MET A 263 -11.38 -9.75 8.48
C MET A 263 -10.88 -8.39 8.97
N GLY A 264 -10.17 -8.35 10.10
CA GLY A 264 -9.59 -7.11 10.60
C GLY A 264 -10.56 -6.30 11.47
N PHE A 265 -10.01 -5.38 12.26
CA PHE A 265 -10.77 -4.61 13.24
C PHE A 265 -10.27 -3.18 13.30
N GLU A 266 -11.12 -2.23 13.69
CA GLU A 266 -10.67 -0.85 13.84
C GLU A 266 -9.46 -0.72 14.78
N GLY A 267 -8.47 0.08 14.35
CA GLY A 267 -7.28 0.38 15.14
C GLY A 267 -7.61 1.12 16.42
N ARG A 268 -6.80 0.94 17.48
CA ARG A 268 -7.03 1.67 18.74
C ARG A 268 -6.95 3.18 18.56
N ASN A 269 -8.01 3.88 18.96
CA ASN A 269 -8.11 5.35 19.00
C ASN A 269 -7.86 6.02 17.64
N ILE A 270 -8.29 5.39 16.56
CA ILE A 270 -8.22 5.95 15.21
C ILE A 270 -9.52 6.69 14.86
N ASN A 271 -9.41 7.84 14.21
CA ASN A 271 -10.56 8.58 13.70
C ASN A 271 -10.77 8.28 12.21
N ARG A 272 -11.85 7.57 11.85
CA ARG A 272 -12.25 7.34 10.44
C ARG A 272 -13.34 8.30 9.95
N ASN A 273 -13.68 9.31 10.74
CA ASN A 273 -14.73 10.24 10.33
C ASN A 273 -14.17 11.28 9.33
N TYR A 274 -14.36 11.00 8.05
CA TYR A 274 -14.10 11.93 6.94
C TYR A 274 -15.39 12.49 6.34
N THR A 275 -15.25 13.59 5.61
CA THR A 275 -16.31 14.23 4.83
C THR A 275 -16.43 13.52 3.49
N GLN A 276 -17.60 12.97 3.20
CA GLN A 276 -17.90 12.41 1.88
C GLN A 276 -17.77 13.49 0.81
N THR A 277 -17.20 13.15 -0.34
CA THR A 277 -17.15 14.03 -1.51
C THR A 277 -17.13 13.24 -2.80
N THR A 278 -17.72 13.78 -3.85
CA THR A 278 -17.61 13.31 -5.23
C THR A 278 -16.82 14.29 -6.11
N GLU A 279 -16.34 15.38 -5.53
CA GLU A 279 -15.50 16.36 -6.21
C GLU A 279 -14.07 15.84 -6.28
N LEU A 280 -13.43 16.02 -7.44
CA LEU A 280 -12.02 15.68 -7.66
C LEU A 280 -11.07 16.82 -7.28
N ASP A 281 -11.59 17.99 -6.90
CA ASP A 281 -10.76 19.15 -6.52
C ASP A 281 -10.25 19.00 -5.08
N GLU A 282 -8.93 19.06 -4.89
CA GLU A 282 -8.20 18.88 -3.61
C GLU A 282 -8.32 20.11 -2.68
N GLY A 283 -9.52 20.69 -2.60
CA GLY A 283 -9.80 21.91 -1.87
C GLY A 283 -9.63 21.81 -0.35
N LYS A 284 -10.15 22.81 0.36
CA LYS A 284 -10.04 22.93 1.83
C LYS A 284 -10.56 21.70 2.58
N THR A 285 -11.56 20.99 2.04
CA THR A 285 -12.17 19.80 2.65
C THR A 285 -11.19 18.63 2.73
N PHE A 286 -10.49 18.32 1.64
CA PHE A 286 -9.46 17.28 1.64
C PHE A 286 -8.37 17.58 2.67
N MET A 287 -7.83 18.80 2.67
CA MET A 287 -6.76 19.18 3.61
C MET A 287 -7.20 19.20 5.08
N LYS A 288 -8.47 19.45 5.36
CA LYS A 288 -9.04 19.35 6.71
C LYS A 288 -9.04 17.89 7.18
N ASP A 289 -9.58 16.99 6.36
CA ASP A 289 -9.73 15.58 6.72
C ASP A 289 -8.39 14.84 6.70
N TYR A 290 -7.51 15.18 5.74
CA TYR A 290 -6.14 14.64 5.68
C TYR A 290 -5.36 14.89 6.98
N LYS A 291 -5.65 15.93 7.76
CA LYS A 291 -4.93 16.18 9.02
C LYS A 291 -5.39 15.28 10.16
N THR A 292 -6.68 14.94 10.19
CA THR A 292 -7.36 14.37 11.37
C THR A 292 -7.82 12.93 11.18
N VAL A 293 -7.97 12.48 9.93
CA VAL A 293 -8.43 11.15 9.58
C VAL A 293 -7.24 10.20 9.62
N GLY A 294 -7.40 9.15 10.43
CA GLY A 294 -6.46 8.05 10.49
C GLY A 294 -6.57 7.15 9.26
N SER A 295 -5.46 6.51 8.93
CA SER A 295 -5.32 5.71 7.71
C SER A 295 -4.67 4.36 7.96
N SER A 296 -5.09 3.35 7.20
CA SER A 296 -4.30 2.14 7.02
C SER A 296 -3.01 2.49 6.30
N ALA A 297 -1.87 1.94 6.74
CA ALA A 297 -0.55 2.37 6.31
C ALA A 297 0.27 1.25 5.67
N GLY A 298 0.27 0.06 6.27
CA GLY A 298 1.04 -1.10 5.79
C GLY A 298 0.21 -2.38 5.91
N LEU A 299 0.51 -3.35 5.05
CA LEU A 299 -0.01 -4.70 5.13
C LEU A 299 1.07 -5.66 4.64
N ASP A 300 1.42 -6.65 5.45
CA ASP A 300 2.46 -7.61 5.10
C ASP A 300 2.10 -9.00 5.63
N TYR A 301 2.45 -10.04 4.89
CA TYR A 301 2.32 -11.43 5.33
C TYR A 301 3.71 -11.99 5.57
N VAL A 302 3.94 -12.49 6.79
CA VAL A 302 5.19 -13.08 7.23
C VAL A 302 5.04 -14.61 7.23
N PRO A 303 5.58 -15.33 6.23
CA PRO A 303 5.42 -16.78 6.13
C PRO A 303 6.03 -17.53 7.31
N GLU A 304 7.16 -17.05 7.83
CA GLU A 304 7.94 -17.69 8.88
C GLU A 304 7.17 -17.84 10.20
N THR A 305 6.23 -16.92 10.45
CA THR A 305 5.37 -16.92 11.66
C THR A 305 3.90 -17.14 11.33
N ASN A 306 3.55 -17.28 10.04
CA ASN A 306 2.19 -17.31 9.52
C ASN A 306 1.33 -16.15 10.06
N MET A 307 1.89 -14.94 10.07
CA MET A 307 1.22 -13.74 10.58
C MET A 307 0.93 -12.76 9.45
N LEU A 308 -0.29 -12.23 9.43
CA LEU A 308 -0.62 -11.03 8.67
C LEU A 308 -0.49 -9.83 9.61
N ILE A 309 0.26 -8.82 9.18
CA ILE A 309 0.60 -7.65 9.98
C ILE A 309 0.02 -6.43 9.27
N ARG A 310 -0.75 -5.64 10.00
CA ARG A 310 -1.26 -4.35 9.53
C ARG A 310 -0.70 -3.22 10.37
N THR A 311 -0.15 -2.19 9.74
CA THR A 311 0.16 -0.92 10.42
C THR A 311 -0.85 0.14 10.03
N TYR A 312 -1.09 1.09 10.93
CA TYR A 312 -2.00 2.20 10.71
C TYR A 312 -1.48 3.50 11.36
N VAL A 313 -1.92 4.63 10.83
CA VAL A 313 -1.67 5.98 11.35
C VAL A 313 -2.95 6.48 12.00
N LYS A 314 -2.86 6.92 13.25
CA LYS A 314 -3.97 7.47 14.02
C LYS A 314 -4.28 8.92 13.66
N GLU A 315 -3.22 9.71 13.49
CA GLU A 315 -3.26 11.14 13.23
C GLU A 315 -2.07 11.51 12.34
N ARG A 316 -2.29 12.32 11.30
CA ARG A 316 -1.24 12.59 10.29
C ARG A 316 -0.23 13.65 10.68
N ILE A 317 -0.62 14.60 11.53
CA ILE A 317 0.29 15.66 12.00
C ILE A 317 1.37 15.09 12.91
N THR A 318 0.96 14.29 13.89
CA THR A 318 1.88 13.66 14.85
C THR A 318 2.45 12.33 14.34
N ARG A 319 1.84 11.75 13.29
CA ARG A 319 2.12 10.40 12.76
C ARG A 319 2.18 9.37 13.89
N LYS A 320 1.29 9.47 14.87
CA LYS A 320 1.05 8.39 15.85
C LYS A 320 0.64 7.15 15.09
N THR A 321 1.28 6.02 15.39
CA THR A 321 1.04 4.77 14.67
C THR A 321 0.61 3.67 15.62
N GLY A 322 0.00 2.63 15.04
CA GLY A 322 -0.18 1.36 15.72
C GLY A 322 0.02 0.20 14.75
N ILE A 323 0.09 -0.98 15.32
CA ILE A 323 0.30 -2.23 14.61
C ILE A 323 -0.67 -3.29 15.13
N GLN A 324 -1.18 -4.10 14.21
CA GLN A 324 -2.07 -5.22 14.50
C GLN A 324 -1.49 -6.50 13.93
N PHE A 325 -1.66 -7.57 14.68
CA PHE A 325 -1.14 -8.91 14.37
C PHE A 325 -2.30 -9.87 14.23
N TYR A 326 -2.35 -10.55 13.09
CA TYR A 326 -3.40 -11.51 12.78
C TYR A 326 -2.83 -12.89 12.51
N GLN A 327 -3.48 -13.91 13.05
CA GLN A 327 -3.20 -15.31 12.73
C GLN A 327 -4.53 -16.05 12.57
N ASN A 328 -4.70 -16.73 11.42
CA ASN A 328 -5.95 -17.41 11.06
C ASN A 328 -7.18 -16.49 11.22
N SER A 329 -7.08 -15.27 10.68
CA SER A 329 -8.07 -14.18 10.80
C SER A 329 -8.25 -13.56 12.20
N ASN A 330 -7.81 -14.21 13.28
CA ASN A 330 -7.93 -13.69 14.64
C ASN A 330 -6.89 -12.61 14.93
N MET A 331 -7.30 -11.52 15.58
CA MET A 331 -6.39 -10.45 16.01
C MET A 331 -5.77 -10.77 17.37
N LEU A 332 -4.47 -11.03 17.37
CA LEU A 332 -3.71 -11.42 18.56
C LEU A 332 -3.22 -10.22 19.36
N ALA A 333 -2.87 -9.13 18.68
CA ALA A 333 -2.41 -7.89 19.29
C ALA A 333 -2.82 -6.68 18.46
N ASP A 334 -2.96 -5.55 19.14
CA ASP A 334 -3.23 -4.23 18.61
C ASP A 334 -2.49 -3.25 19.52
N VAL A 335 -1.37 -2.67 19.08
CA VAL A 335 -0.43 -2.00 19.99
C VAL A 335 0.01 -0.67 19.41
N ASP A 336 0.16 0.31 20.29
CA ASP A 336 0.69 1.63 19.96
C ASP A 336 2.19 1.51 19.69
N MET A 337 2.63 2.01 18.55
CA MET A 337 4.04 2.01 18.15
C MET A 337 4.61 3.43 18.26
N PRO A 338 5.95 3.59 18.29
CA PRO A 338 6.56 4.90 18.24
C PRO A 338 6.04 5.74 17.07
N ASP A 339 6.05 7.06 17.24
CA ASP A 339 5.62 7.97 16.17
C ASP A 339 6.45 7.72 14.89
N TYR A 340 5.78 7.81 13.73
CA TYR A 340 6.35 7.55 12.41
C TYR A 340 6.85 6.10 12.20
N PHE A 341 6.45 5.14 13.02
CA PHE A 341 6.86 3.75 12.82
C PHE A 341 6.37 3.19 11.47
N MET A 342 7.28 2.53 10.75
CA MET A 342 7.02 1.78 9.54
C MET A 342 7.57 0.37 9.70
N PHE A 343 6.71 -0.63 9.51
CA PHE A 343 7.11 -2.04 9.53
C PHE A 343 7.90 -2.39 8.26
N LEU A 344 8.99 -3.14 8.40
CA LEU A 344 9.82 -3.57 7.27
C LEU A 344 9.78 -5.07 6.98
N GLY A 345 9.65 -5.91 8.01
CA GLY A 345 9.64 -7.36 7.83
C GLY A 345 10.06 -8.15 9.06
N TYR A 346 10.39 -9.42 8.84
CA TYR A 346 10.80 -10.36 9.87
C TYR A 346 12.07 -11.08 9.45
N ASN A 347 12.96 -11.32 10.41
CA ASN A 347 14.15 -12.15 10.22
C ASN A 347 14.64 -12.73 11.55
N ASN A 348 15.07 -13.99 11.56
CA ASN A 348 15.73 -14.65 12.69
C ASN A 348 15.05 -14.44 14.07
N GLY A 349 13.73 -14.60 14.16
CA GLY A 349 13.02 -14.48 15.43
C GLY A 349 12.69 -13.05 15.86
N TRP A 350 12.88 -12.06 14.99
CA TRP A 350 12.62 -10.65 15.27
C TRP A 350 11.86 -10.01 14.12
N TYR A 351 10.95 -9.13 14.49
CA TYR A 351 10.31 -8.19 13.58
C TYR A 351 11.10 -6.89 13.56
N TYR A 352 11.16 -6.25 12.40
CA TYR A 352 11.90 -5.02 12.20
C TYR A 352 11.02 -3.91 11.66
N GLY A 353 11.33 -2.70 12.08
CA GLY A 353 10.73 -1.48 11.56
C GLY A 353 11.71 -0.33 11.62
N VAL A 354 11.29 0.82 11.13
CA VAL A 354 12.07 2.06 11.19
C VAL A 354 11.18 3.22 11.57
N ARG A 355 11.79 4.31 12.02
CA ARG A 355 11.13 5.61 11.95
C ARG A 355 11.18 6.07 10.50
N LYS A 356 10.02 6.22 9.86
CA LYS A 356 9.88 6.55 8.44
C LYS A 356 10.66 7.81 8.06
N LEU A 357 10.53 8.85 8.86
CA LEU A 357 11.30 10.09 8.68
C LEU A 357 12.58 10.02 9.52
N PRO A 358 13.70 10.58 9.05
CA PRO A 358 14.87 10.78 9.89
C PRO A 358 14.60 11.75 11.03
N LEU A 359 15.40 11.63 12.08
CA LEU A 359 15.59 12.71 13.04
C LEU A 359 16.59 13.69 12.42
N GLU A 360 16.15 14.92 12.17
CA GLU A 360 16.96 15.91 11.45
C GLU A 360 17.12 17.18 12.30
N THR A 361 18.35 17.68 12.33
CA THR A 361 18.71 19.03 12.79
C THR A 361 19.56 19.68 11.69
N GLU A 362 19.92 20.96 11.83
CA GLU A 362 20.68 21.68 10.80
C GLU A 362 21.97 20.99 10.34
N ASN A 363 22.60 20.15 11.17
CA ASN A 363 23.88 19.50 10.87
C ASN A 363 23.91 17.99 11.15
N ASP A 364 22.75 17.35 11.39
CA ASP A 364 22.71 15.95 11.83
C ASP A 364 21.45 15.27 11.29
N ILE A 365 21.63 14.14 10.62
CA ILE A 365 20.55 13.26 10.16
C ILE A 365 20.76 11.90 10.81
N ARG A 366 19.75 11.42 11.54
CA ARG A 366 19.79 10.09 12.16
C ARG A 366 18.59 9.26 11.77
N PHE A 367 18.84 7.99 11.48
CA PHE A 367 17.79 6.99 11.38
C PHE A 367 17.56 6.32 12.73
N VAL A 368 16.33 5.80 12.92
CA VAL A 368 15.99 4.98 14.09
C VAL A 368 15.45 3.67 13.58
N PHE A 369 16.15 2.58 13.89
CA PHE A 369 15.72 1.23 13.57
C PHE A 369 15.12 0.60 14.81
N TYR A 370 14.03 -0.12 14.61
CA TYR A 370 13.30 -0.83 15.65
C TYR A 370 13.40 -2.32 15.41
N LYS A 371 13.56 -3.08 16.49
CA LYS A 371 13.39 -4.53 16.49
C LYS A 371 12.46 -4.91 17.62
N PHE A 372 11.59 -5.90 17.40
CA PHE A 372 10.65 -6.31 18.42
C PHE A 372 10.23 -7.77 18.29
N ARG A 373 9.67 -8.28 19.39
CA ARG A 373 9.04 -9.61 19.48
C ARG A 373 7.60 -9.48 19.93
N ILE A 374 6.82 -10.50 19.58
CA ILE A 374 5.46 -10.69 20.07
C ILE A 374 5.43 -11.99 20.88
N GLU A 375 4.94 -11.92 22.12
CA GLU A 375 4.90 -13.06 23.05
C GLU A 375 3.52 -13.29 23.64
#